data_AF-A0A151IM37-F1
#
_entry.id   AF-A0A151IM37-F1
#
_cell.length_a   1.000
_cell.length_b   1.000
_cell.length_c   1.000
_cell.angle_alpha   90.00
_cell.angle_beta   90.00
_cell.angle_gamma   90.00
#
_symmetry.space_group_name_H-M   'P 1'
#
loop_
_entity.id
_entity.type
_entity.pdbx_description
1 polymer ?
#
loop_
_entity_poly.entity_id
_entity_poly.type
_entity_poly.pdbx_seq_one_letter_code
_entity_poly.pdbx_strand_id
1 'polypeptide(L)'
;MWAIQLHRIGFEMVGLWPKSNKRIKKNLSEIWAFIIFILLIFFCNIPMICAVVQVWGNMVFVIKHLQTTLPLLIASIKYVIIRRKQTVLLSIINMMAEDWITFKQDKERNVMIKRAQTARSIMMIGYVLMVIAALTITILPCFGISVIDAANLTGVHKPLPLTPYHFYNTDKSPQFELTFFIHSLTTLLAGTIYMCVDIFLVLTVLHICGQLENFRYRLINLISYKNYNKVLNDIVRTHLRLIRYLIAVNFYKNLLDFMWAVNLHRFGFEMMGLWPKSNKSNKKNLVSEIWVGIIFVLLVFISNIPMMCAVIQVWGNMIFVINNLQTTLPLLIASVKYAIIRRKKTVLLSIVNTMAEDWATCKLDRERDVMVKRARTARLIMMIGYVLVMMTFLTVTILSCFGIQITYVTNSTDRRKFLPLATYNFYDINKSPQFELTFFIHSVTILLATTIYMSVDIFLILIILHICGQLENFRFRLINLISCKNFNKVLNNIVATHLRLIRFVDNIESTYSLMMLVLVFHFGIVFCLRGFLFTIIFVDRKIIKDKAIIAQGYFSILIIIILLMNTLLYCGAGELVTDQVSQTHNK
;
A
#
# COMPACT_ATOMS: atom_id res chain seq x y z
N MET A 1 2.86 -17.30 29.23
CA MET A 1 2.18 -16.79 27.99
C MET A 1 1.30 -17.88 27.35
N TRP A 2 0.56 -18.65 28.14
CA TRP A 2 -0.29 -19.74 27.65
C TRP A 2 -1.52 -19.23 26.90
N ALA A 3 -2.14 -18.12 27.35
CA ALA A 3 -3.37 -17.57 26.75
C ALA A 3 -3.25 -17.19 25.26
N ILE A 4 -2.07 -16.75 24.79
CA ILE A 4 -1.85 -16.20 23.44
C ILE A 4 -1.09 -17.21 22.53
N GLN A 5 -0.61 -18.32 23.08
CA GLN A 5 0.31 -19.23 22.39
C GLN A 5 -0.24 -19.82 21.08
N LEU A 6 -1.53 -20.16 21.04
CA LEU A 6 -2.13 -20.73 19.84
C LEU A 6 -2.32 -19.67 18.73
N HIS A 7 -2.66 -18.42 19.11
CA HIS A 7 -2.67 -17.29 18.17
C HIS A 7 -1.28 -17.00 17.63
N ARG A 8 -0.25 -17.15 18.47
CA ARG A 8 1.13 -16.99 18.05
C ARG A 8 1.52 -17.93 16.92
N ILE A 9 1.18 -19.20 17.03
CA ILE A 9 1.47 -20.21 16.00
C ILE A 9 0.82 -19.81 14.67
N GLY A 10 -0.48 -19.46 14.68
CA GLY A 10 -1.20 -19.04 13.47
C GLY A 10 -0.58 -17.80 12.81
N PHE A 11 -0.30 -16.76 13.60
CA PHE A 11 0.36 -15.54 13.10
C PHE A 11 1.80 -15.78 12.64
N GLU A 12 2.54 -16.71 13.24
CA GLU A 12 3.90 -17.09 12.79
C GLU A 12 3.84 -17.82 11.43
N MET A 13 2.88 -18.73 11.23
CA MET A 13 2.69 -19.45 9.95
C MET A 13 2.47 -18.48 8.78
N VAL A 14 1.64 -17.45 8.97
CA VAL A 14 1.33 -16.46 7.92
C VAL A 14 2.31 -15.26 7.91
N GLY A 15 3.34 -15.28 8.75
CA GLY A 15 4.36 -14.21 8.82
C GLY A 15 3.86 -12.87 9.38
N LEU A 16 2.74 -12.87 10.14
CA LEU A 16 2.16 -11.69 10.77
C LEU A 16 2.62 -11.47 12.22
N TRP A 17 3.21 -12.47 12.87
CA TRP A 17 3.60 -12.37 14.28
C TRP A 17 4.60 -11.22 14.52
N PRO A 18 4.40 -10.38 15.56
CA PRO A 18 5.31 -9.28 15.85
C PRO A 18 6.68 -9.76 16.33
N LYS A 19 7.70 -8.99 15.96
CA LYS A 19 9.11 -9.40 15.89
C LYS A 19 9.71 -9.72 17.27
N SER A 20 10.60 -10.72 17.31
CA SER A 20 11.56 -10.88 18.41
C SER A 20 12.90 -10.19 18.09
N ASN A 21 13.65 -9.78 19.12
CA ASN A 21 14.86 -8.93 18.99
C ASN A 21 16.04 -9.54 18.20
N LYS A 22 15.96 -10.78 17.69
CA LYS A 22 17.06 -11.43 16.96
C LYS A 22 17.07 -11.02 15.47
N ARG A 23 18.17 -10.40 15.04
CA ARG A 23 18.35 -9.77 13.70
C ARG A 23 18.18 -10.72 12.50
N ILE A 24 18.60 -11.99 12.62
CA ILE A 24 18.52 -12.98 11.52
C ILE A 24 17.06 -13.44 11.31
N LYS A 25 16.34 -13.75 12.39
CA LYS A 25 14.92 -14.15 12.33
C LYS A 25 14.03 -13.03 11.78
N LYS A 26 14.43 -11.77 11.96
CA LYS A 26 13.74 -10.60 11.42
C LYS A 26 13.78 -10.54 9.89
N ASN A 27 14.93 -10.74 9.27
CA ASN A 27 15.06 -10.68 7.80
C ASN A 27 14.29 -11.83 7.13
N LEU A 28 14.36 -13.04 7.71
CA LEU A 28 13.67 -14.22 7.17
C LEU A 28 12.13 -14.03 7.19
N SER A 29 11.60 -13.46 8.27
CA SER A 29 10.16 -13.15 8.39
C SER A 29 9.69 -12.07 7.43
N GLU A 30 10.54 -11.08 7.11
CA GLU A 30 10.19 -10.04 6.13
C GLU A 30 10.14 -10.60 4.70
N ILE A 31 11.07 -11.49 4.36
CA ILE A 31 11.06 -12.23 3.08
C ILE A 31 9.83 -13.14 3.01
N TRP A 32 9.54 -13.90 4.08
CA TRP A 32 8.39 -14.80 4.11
C TRP A 32 7.05 -14.06 3.95
N ALA A 33 6.86 -12.93 4.64
CA ALA A 33 5.67 -12.11 4.49
C ALA A 33 5.51 -11.53 3.08
N PHE A 34 6.63 -11.16 2.44
CA PHE A 34 6.63 -10.69 1.06
C PHE A 34 6.27 -11.81 0.07
N ILE A 35 6.77 -13.03 0.28
CA ILE A 35 6.40 -14.22 -0.50
C ILE A 35 4.89 -14.48 -0.39
N ILE A 36 4.32 -14.49 0.83
CA ILE A 36 2.88 -14.69 1.04
C ILE A 36 2.07 -13.60 0.32
N PHE A 37 2.51 -12.34 0.39
CA PHE A 37 1.84 -11.24 -0.30
C PHE A 37 1.83 -11.40 -1.82
N ILE A 38 2.96 -11.79 -2.40
CA ILE A 38 3.07 -12.10 -3.84
C ILE A 38 2.16 -13.26 -4.19
N LEU A 39 2.17 -14.34 -3.41
CA LEU A 39 1.35 -15.52 -3.64
C LEU A 39 -0.15 -15.17 -3.66
N LEU A 40 -0.62 -14.41 -2.66
CA LEU A 40 -2.02 -13.98 -2.61
C LEU A 40 -2.41 -13.12 -3.81
N ILE A 41 -1.56 -12.18 -4.24
CA ILE A 41 -1.90 -11.28 -5.35
C ILE A 41 -1.86 -12.01 -6.70
N PHE A 42 -0.73 -12.64 -7.03
CA PHE A 42 -0.46 -13.14 -8.37
C PHE A 42 -1.04 -14.53 -8.63
N PHE A 43 -1.14 -15.38 -7.61
CA PHE A 43 -1.65 -16.74 -7.77
C PHE A 43 -3.11 -16.89 -7.34
N CYS A 44 -3.67 -15.93 -6.58
CA CYS A 44 -5.09 -15.96 -6.22
C CYS A 44 -5.88 -14.78 -6.82
N ASN A 45 -5.62 -13.55 -6.38
CA ASN A 45 -6.51 -12.42 -6.70
C ASN A 45 -6.55 -12.10 -8.20
N ILE A 46 -5.40 -11.96 -8.86
CA ILE A 46 -5.36 -11.61 -10.30
C ILE A 46 -6.02 -12.72 -11.15
N PRO A 47 -5.66 -14.01 -11.01
CA PRO A 47 -6.30 -15.09 -11.75
C PRO A 47 -7.81 -15.23 -11.49
N MET A 48 -8.27 -14.98 -10.26
CA MET A 48 -9.68 -15.03 -9.90
C MET A 48 -10.49 -13.87 -10.48
N ILE A 49 -9.96 -12.66 -10.44
CA ILE A 49 -10.59 -11.51 -11.09
C ILE A 49 -10.69 -11.75 -12.60
N CYS A 50 -9.64 -12.31 -13.22
CA CYS A 50 -9.69 -12.72 -14.63
C CYS A 50 -10.81 -13.75 -14.86
N ALA A 51 -10.94 -14.78 -14.02
CA ALA A 51 -12.00 -15.78 -14.16
C ALA A 51 -13.41 -15.16 -14.14
N VAL A 52 -13.67 -14.21 -13.23
CA VAL A 52 -14.95 -13.46 -13.18
C VAL A 52 -15.22 -12.71 -14.48
N VAL A 53 -14.19 -12.07 -15.05
CA VAL A 53 -14.30 -11.35 -16.33
C VAL A 53 -14.53 -12.30 -17.51
N GLN A 54 -13.96 -13.50 -17.49
CA GLN A 54 -14.13 -14.47 -18.58
C GLN A 54 -15.56 -15.01 -18.66
N VAL A 55 -16.20 -15.26 -17.51
CA VAL A 55 -17.59 -15.74 -17.45
C VAL A 55 -18.62 -14.59 -17.55
N TRP A 56 -18.14 -13.39 -17.84
CA TRP A 56 -18.99 -12.21 -18.01
C TRP A 56 -19.99 -12.44 -19.14
N GLY A 57 -21.28 -12.39 -18.81
CA GLY A 57 -22.39 -12.74 -19.70
C GLY A 57 -23.28 -13.86 -19.17
N ASN A 58 -22.79 -14.69 -18.25
CA ASN A 58 -23.63 -15.63 -17.50
C ASN A 58 -23.61 -15.30 -16.01
N MET A 59 -24.68 -14.67 -15.53
CA MET A 59 -24.78 -14.20 -14.16
C MET A 59 -24.61 -15.30 -13.11
N VAL A 60 -25.03 -16.55 -13.39
CA VAL A 60 -24.88 -17.66 -12.45
C VAL A 60 -23.40 -17.99 -12.24
N PHE A 61 -22.61 -18.04 -13.32
CA PHE A 61 -21.17 -18.26 -13.20
C PHE A 61 -20.47 -17.06 -12.57
N VAL A 62 -20.85 -15.82 -12.93
CA VAL A 62 -20.31 -14.61 -12.28
C VAL A 62 -20.51 -14.64 -10.77
N ILE A 63 -21.72 -15.00 -10.30
CA ILE A 63 -22.02 -15.11 -8.86
C ILE A 63 -21.16 -16.21 -8.22
N LYS A 64 -21.05 -17.38 -8.83
CA LYS A 64 -20.21 -18.49 -8.33
C LYS A 64 -18.73 -18.09 -8.20
N HIS A 65 -18.17 -17.41 -9.19
CA HIS A 65 -16.79 -16.92 -9.13
C HIS A 65 -16.61 -15.76 -8.15
N LEU A 66 -17.61 -14.87 -7.99
CA LEU A 66 -17.57 -13.82 -6.97
C LEU A 66 -17.59 -14.39 -5.55
N GLN A 67 -18.33 -15.48 -5.32
CA GLN A 67 -18.42 -16.15 -4.02
C GLN A 67 -17.05 -16.64 -3.51
N THR A 68 -16.15 -17.02 -4.42
CA THR A 68 -14.77 -17.42 -4.08
C THR A 68 -13.79 -16.25 -4.13
N THR A 69 -13.97 -15.32 -5.07
CA THR A 69 -13.06 -14.17 -5.26
C THR A 69 -13.14 -13.17 -4.10
N LEU A 70 -14.33 -12.86 -3.60
CA LEU A 70 -14.52 -11.84 -2.55
C LEU A 70 -13.86 -12.23 -1.21
N PRO A 71 -14.00 -13.47 -0.69
CA PRO A 71 -13.29 -13.91 0.51
C PRO A 71 -11.76 -13.82 0.40
N LEU A 72 -11.20 -14.18 -0.77
CA LEU A 72 -9.76 -14.09 -1.06
C LEU A 72 -9.27 -12.63 -1.06
N LEU A 73 -10.06 -11.72 -1.64
CA LEU A 73 -9.79 -10.29 -1.62
C LEU A 73 -9.79 -9.75 -0.17
N ILE A 74 -10.80 -10.13 0.63
CA ILE A 74 -10.90 -9.72 2.03
C ILE A 74 -9.71 -10.26 2.85
N ALA A 75 -9.32 -11.52 2.66
CA ALA A 75 -8.15 -12.10 3.32
C ALA A 75 -6.88 -11.29 3.00
N SER A 76 -6.69 -10.89 1.74
CA SER A 76 -5.56 -10.08 1.29
C SER A 76 -5.57 -8.67 1.89
N ILE A 77 -6.75 -8.05 1.99
CA ILE A 77 -6.93 -6.75 2.66
C ILE A 77 -6.59 -6.86 4.15
N LYS A 78 -7.14 -7.86 4.86
CA LYS A 78 -6.85 -8.12 6.28
C LYS A 78 -5.35 -8.33 6.51
N TYR A 79 -4.70 -9.11 5.64
CA TYR A 79 -3.26 -9.34 5.67
C TYR A 79 -2.48 -8.03 5.66
N VAL A 80 -2.75 -7.16 4.68
CA VAL A 80 -2.08 -5.86 4.52
C VAL A 80 -2.34 -4.94 5.72
N ILE A 81 -3.58 -4.89 6.23
CA ILE A 81 -3.95 -4.05 7.38
C ILE A 81 -3.14 -4.47 8.62
N ILE A 82 -3.17 -5.75 8.97
CA ILE A 82 -2.48 -6.26 10.16
C ILE A 82 -0.98 -6.13 10.03
N ARG A 83 -0.43 -6.42 8.84
CA ARG A 83 1.00 -6.26 8.57
C ARG A 83 1.47 -4.81 8.70
N ARG A 84 0.64 -3.84 8.31
CA ARG A 84 0.89 -2.40 8.49
C ARG A 84 0.77 -1.96 9.94
N LYS A 85 -0.12 -2.58 10.72
CA LYS A 85 -0.38 -2.27 12.13
C LYS A 85 0.39 -3.16 13.11
N GLN A 86 1.48 -3.80 12.66
CA GLN A 86 2.27 -4.74 13.46
C GLN A 86 2.81 -4.15 14.78
N THR A 87 3.05 -2.84 14.84
CA THR A 87 3.46 -2.13 16.08
C THR A 87 2.31 -2.04 17.09
N VAL A 88 1.09 -1.77 16.62
CA VAL A 88 -0.12 -1.75 17.45
C VAL A 88 -0.43 -3.16 17.94
N LEU A 89 -0.33 -4.16 17.06
CA LEU A 89 -0.46 -5.57 17.43
C LEU A 89 0.51 -5.97 18.55
N LEU A 90 1.78 -5.56 18.44
CA LEU A 90 2.78 -5.78 19.48
C LEU A 90 2.42 -5.07 20.79
N SER A 91 1.96 -3.82 20.72
CA SER A 91 1.51 -3.06 21.89
C SER A 91 0.36 -3.76 22.61
N ILE A 92 -0.62 -4.28 21.87
CA ILE A 92 -1.76 -5.01 22.43
C ILE A 92 -1.28 -6.29 23.12
N ILE A 93 -0.40 -7.06 22.48
CA ILE A 93 0.14 -8.31 23.06
C ILE A 93 0.94 -8.02 24.32
N ASN A 94 1.75 -6.96 24.32
CA ASN A 94 2.53 -6.56 25.50
C ASN A 94 1.61 -6.10 26.65
N MET A 95 0.60 -5.28 26.36
CA MET A 95 -0.40 -4.86 27.33
C MET A 95 -1.12 -6.06 27.93
N MET A 96 -1.57 -7.01 27.10
CA MET A 96 -2.17 -8.25 27.61
C MET A 96 -1.18 -9.02 28.50
N ALA A 97 0.09 -9.14 28.09
CA ALA A 97 1.10 -9.84 28.87
C ALA A 97 1.37 -9.17 30.23
N GLU A 98 1.44 -7.84 30.27
CA GLU A 98 1.57 -7.04 31.50
C GLU A 98 0.35 -7.25 32.41
N ASP A 99 -0.86 -7.18 31.85
CA ASP A 99 -2.09 -7.45 32.58
C ASP A 99 -2.05 -8.83 33.25
N TRP A 100 -1.60 -9.87 32.53
CA TRP A 100 -1.44 -11.22 33.08
C TRP A 100 -0.42 -11.33 34.22
N ILE A 101 0.58 -10.45 34.27
CA ILE A 101 1.61 -10.43 35.32
C ILE A 101 1.15 -9.64 36.56
N THR A 102 0.28 -8.64 36.38
CA THR A 102 -0.10 -7.70 37.45
C THR A 102 -1.13 -8.23 38.45
N PHE A 103 -1.72 -9.40 38.22
CA PHE A 103 -2.75 -9.97 39.09
C PHE A 103 -2.19 -10.49 40.43
N LYS A 104 -2.88 -10.13 41.52
CA LYS A 104 -2.51 -10.52 42.89
C LYS A 104 -3.57 -11.36 43.60
N GLN A 105 -4.80 -11.42 43.10
CA GLN A 105 -5.91 -12.16 43.70
C GLN A 105 -6.38 -13.30 42.79
N ASP A 106 -6.65 -14.46 43.37
CA ASP A 106 -7.03 -15.68 42.62
C ASP A 106 -8.36 -15.53 41.87
N LYS A 107 -9.30 -14.75 42.41
CA LYS A 107 -10.61 -14.52 41.78
C LYS A 107 -10.51 -13.75 40.46
N GLU A 108 -9.68 -12.70 40.40
CA GLU A 108 -9.45 -11.91 39.19
C GLU A 108 -8.72 -12.73 38.11
N ARG A 109 -7.77 -13.57 38.55
CA ARG A 109 -7.06 -14.52 37.69
C ARG A 109 -8.01 -15.57 37.09
N ASN A 110 -8.95 -16.10 37.88
CA ASN A 110 -9.93 -17.07 37.42
C ASN A 110 -10.87 -16.52 36.34
N VAL A 111 -11.32 -15.25 36.48
CA VAL A 111 -12.11 -14.57 35.44
C VAL A 111 -11.33 -14.50 34.13
N MET A 112 -10.07 -14.07 34.19
CA MET A 112 -9.22 -13.97 32.99
C MET A 112 -8.92 -15.34 32.36
N ILE A 113 -8.67 -16.37 33.17
CA ILE A 113 -8.46 -17.75 32.68
C ILE A 113 -9.71 -18.25 31.96
N LYS A 114 -10.91 -18.05 32.54
CA LYS A 114 -12.17 -18.43 31.92
C LYS A 114 -12.37 -17.75 30.57
N ARG A 115 -12.13 -16.44 30.47
CA ARG A 115 -12.23 -15.69 29.20
C ARG A 115 -11.22 -16.15 28.16
N ALA A 116 -9.98 -16.45 28.58
CA ALA A 116 -8.95 -16.98 27.71
C ALA A 116 -9.26 -18.40 27.22
N GLN A 117 -9.83 -19.26 28.06
CA GLN A 117 -10.32 -20.58 27.67
C GLN A 117 -11.43 -20.48 26.62
N THR A 118 -12.41 -19.59 26.81
CA THR A 118 -13.46 -19.34 25.81
C THR A 118 -12.87 -18.90 24.47
N ALA A 119 -11.93 -17.94 24.48
CA ALA A 119 -11.25 -17.49 23.26
C ALA A 119 -10.50 -18.63 22.56
N ARG A 120 -9.83 -19.51 23.33
CA ARG A 120 -9.12 -20.67 22.80
C ARG A 120 -10.05 -21.73 22.22
N SER A 121 -11.20 -21.99 22.84
CA SER A 121 -12.20 -22.91 22.30
C SER A 121 -12.76 -22.40 20.97
N ILE A 122 -13.12 -21.10 20.90
CA ILE A 122 -13.57 -20.46 19.65
C ILE A 122 -12.49 -20.60 18.56
N MET A 123 -11.24 -20.36 18.92
CA MET A 123 -10.11 -20.49 17.98
C MET A 123 -9.91 -21.91 17.47
N MET A 124 -9.94 -22.90 18.35
CA MET A 124 -9.79 -24.32 17.97
C MET A 124 -10.92 -24.75 17.02
N ILE A 125 -12.17 -24.40 17.36
CA ILE A 125 -13.33 -24.68 16.50
C ILE A 125 -13.16 -24.01 15.13
N GLY A 126 -12.76 -22.74 15.11
CA GLY A 126 -12.51 -22.00 13.88
C GLY A 126 -11.45 -22.63 12.98
N TYR A 127 -10.31 -23.04 13.54
CA TYR A 127 -9.27 -23.72 12.76
C TYR A 127 -9.69 -25.11 12.26
N VAL A 128 -10.44 -25.87 13.07
CA VAL A 128 -10.96 -27.18 12.65
C VAL A 128 -11.90 -27.02 11.46
N LEU A 129 -12.85 -26.08 11.54
CA LEU A 129 -13.77 -25.79 10.43
C LEU A 129 -13.02 -25.32 9.17
N MET A 130 -12.00 -24.47 9.34
CA MET A 130 -11.15 -23.99 8.24
C MET A 130 -10.36 -25.12 7.58
N VAL A 131 -9.77 -26.03 8.37
CA VAL A 131 -9.01 -27.18 7.85
C VAL A 131 -9.96 -28.13 7.14
N ILE A 132 -11.14 -28.41 7.70
CA ILE A 132 -12.17 -29.23 7.02
C ILE A 132 -12.53 -28.60 5.68
N ALA A 133 -12.79 -27.28 5.63
CA ALA A 133 -13.10 -26.57 4.39
C ALA A 133 -11.93 -26.61 3.38
N ALA A 134 -10.68 -26.48 3.84
CA ALA A 134 -9.51 -26.58 2.97
C ALA A 134 -9.32 -28.00 2.43
N LEU A 135 -9.55 -29.03 3.27
CA LEU A 135 -9.50 -30.43 2.87
C LEU A 135 -10.61 -30.78 1.88
N THR A 136 -11.84 -30.30 2.08
CA THR A 136 -12.92 -30.55 1.10
C THR A 136 -12.62 -29.88 -0.24
N ILE A 137 -12.12 -28.64 -0.23
CA ILE A 137 -11.74 -27.91 -1.46
C ILE A 137 -10.58 -28.58 -2.20
N THR A 138 -9.65 -29.24 -1.50
CA THR A 138 -8.46 -29.85 -2.11
C THR A 138 -8.63 -31.34 -2.44
N ILE A 139 -9.32 -32.12 -1.61
CA ILE A 139 -9.45 -33.57 -1.77
C ILE A 139 -10.48 -33.94 -2.84
N LEU A 140 -11.65 -33.27 -2.91
CA LEU A 140 -12.67 -33.59 -3.93
C LEU A 140 -12.12 -33.54 -5.37
N PRO A 141 -11.33 -32.52 -5.73
CA PRO A 141 -10.67 -32.46 -7.03
C PRO A 141 -9.66 -33.59 -7.30
N CYS A 142 -9.00 -34.15 -6.26
CA CYS A 142 -8.13 -35.34 -6.46
C CYS A 142 -8.92 -36.57 -6.93
N PHE A 143 -10.21 -36.65 -6.60
CA PHE A 143 -11.12 -37.74 -6.99
C PHE A 143 -11.89 -37.44 -8.27
N GLY A 144 -11.57 -36.37 -8.99
CA GLY A 144 -12.27 -36.00 -10.22
C GLY A 144 -13.58 -35.25 -9.99
N ILE A 145 -13.92 -34.88 -8.76
CA ILE A 145 -15.16 -34.19 -8.42
C ILE A 145 -14.88 -32.68 -8.34
N SER A 146 -15.49 -31.90 -9.24
CA SER A 146 -15.41 -30.44 -9.19
C SER A 146 -16.28 -29.91 -8.04
N VAL A 147 -15.68 -29.15 -7.11
CA VAL A 147 -16.40 -28.48 -6.01
C VAL A 147 -17.29 -27.33 -6.50
N ILE A 148 -16.95 -26.76 -7.66
CA ILE A 148 -17.66 -25.66 -8.32
C ILE A 148 -17.97 -26.15 -9.74
N ASP A 149 -19.25 -26.19 -10.13
CA ASP A 149 -19.63 -26.58 -11.49
C ASP A 149 -18.87 -25.70 -12.50
N ALA A 150 -17.96 -26.32 -13.24
CA ALA A 150 -17.33 -25.67 -14.37
C ALA A 150 -18.40 -25.46 -15.45
N ALA A 151 -18.41 -24.29 -16.08
CA ALA A 151 -19.14 -24.13 -17.31
C ALA A 151 -18.64 -25.20 -18.32
N ASN A 152 -19.55 -25.96 -18.92
CA ASN A 152 -19.28 -26.90 -20.02
C ASN A 152 -18.90 -26.13 -21.31
N LEU A 153 -17.89 -25.28 -21.24
CA LEU A 153 -17.35 -24.55 -22.39
C LEU A 153 -15.89 -24.97 -22.52
N THR A 154 -15.71 -25.94 -23.42
CA THR A 154 -14.46 -26.50 -23.96
C THR A 154 -13.68 -27.48 -23.07
N GLY A 155 -13.97 -28.78 -23.23
CA GLY A 155 -13.01 -29.88 -23.13
C GLY A 155 -12.44 -30.19 -21.74
N VAL A 156 -12.81 -31.37 -21.21
CA VAL A 156 -12.29 -32.07 -20.01
C VAL A 156 -11.05 -31.41 -19.37
N HIS A 157 -11.28 -30.63 -18.30
CA HIS A 157 -10.23 -30.14 -17.43
C HIS A 157 -10.07 -31.08 -16.22
N LYS A 158 -8.83 -31.39 -15.84
CA LYS A 158 -8.58 -32.00 -14.53
C LYS A 158 -9.06 -31.02 -13.44
N PRO A 159 -9.86 -31.46 -12.47
CA PRO A 159 -10.44 -30.52 -11.51
C PRO A 159 -9.35 -29.93 -10.61
N LEU A 160 -9.40 -28.60 -10.46
CA LEU A 160 -8.52 -27.83 -9.59
C LEU A 160 -9.28 -27.40 -8.31
N PRO A 161 -8.58 -27.16 -7.18
CA PRO A 161 -9.19 -26.69 -5.93
C PRO A 161 -9.95 -25.37 -6.07
N LEU A 162 -9.44 -24.51 -6.95
CA LEU A 162 -10.05 -23.25 -7.34
C LEU A 162 -10.17 -23.27 -8.87
N THR A 163 -11.14 -22.53 -9.41
CA THR A 163 -11.32 -22.36 -10.87
C THR A 163 -10.85 -20.98 -11.36
N PRO A 164 -9.59 -20.56 -11.13
CA PRO A 164 -9.10 -19.31 -11.67
C PRO A 164 -8.68 -19.44 -13.14
N TYR A 165 -8.46 -18.30 -13.78
CA TYR A 165 -7.95 -18.26 -15.15
C TYR A 165 -6.44 -18.53 -15.20
N HIS A 166 -5.99 -19.38 -16.13
CA HIS A 166 -4.57 -19.75 -16.31
C HIS A 166 -4.05 -19.49 -17.72
N PHE A 167 -2.81 -19.02 -17.81
CA PHE A 167 -2.09 -18.69 -19.07
C PHE A 167 -1.48 -19.88 -19.80
N TYR A 168 -1.48 -21.04 -19.15
CA TYR A 168 -0.85 -22.26 -19.62
C TYR A 168 -1.83 -23.41 -19.49
N ASN A 169 -1.59 -24.46 -20.27
CA ASN A 169 -2.45 -25.62 -20.26
C ASN A 169 -2.24 -26.41 -18.97
N THR A 170 -3.14 -26.20 -18.01
CA THR A 170 -3.11 -26.88 -16.71
C THR A 170 -3.36 -28.37 -16.81
N ASP A 171 -3.78 -28.93 -17.95
CA ASP A 171 -4.00 -30.37 -18.08
C ASP A 171 -2.70 -31.15 -18.35
N LYS A 172 -1.61 -30.44 -18.72
CA LYS A 172 -0.30 -31.04 -18.99
C LYS A 172 0.51 -31.22 -17.71
N SER A 173 1.08 -32.41 -17.51
CA SER A 173 2.08 -32.67 -16.47
C SER A 173 3.44 -32.09 -16.90
N PRO A 174 4.24 -31.45 -16.03
CA PRO A 174 4.08 -31.28 -14.58
C PRO A 174 3.32 -30.01 -14.15
N GLN A 175 2.72 -29.28 -15.09
CA GLN A 175 2.10 -27.97 -14.84
C GLN A 175 0.87 -28.13 -13.94
N PHE A 176 0.04 -29.14 -14.19
CA PHE A 176 -1.11 -29.47 -13.35
C PHE A 176 -0.74 -29.62 -11.87
N GLU A 177 0.24 -30.47 -11.58
CA GLU A 177 0.64 -30.86 -10.24
C GLU A 177 1.20 -29.64 -9.48
N LEU A 178 1.96 -28.79 -10.17
CA LEU A 178 2.50 -27.56 -9.61
C LEU A 178 1.39 -26.54 -9.30
N THR A 179 0.44 -26.33 -10.23
CA THR A 179 -0.71 -25.43 -10.02
C THR A 179 -1.59 -25.91 -8.89
N PHE A 180 -1.86 -27.22 -8.85
CA PHE A 180 -2.66 -27.86 -7.81
C PHE A 180 -2.04 -27.66 -6.43
N PHE A 181 -0.72 -27.89 -6.31
CA PHE A 181 0.01 -27.67 -5.06
C PHE A 181 -0.01 -26.20 -4.64
N ILE A 182 0.28 -25.28 -5.56
CA ILE A 182 0.29 -23.84 -5.26
C ILE A 182 -1.10 -23.38 -4.81
N HIS A 183 -2.17 -23.76 -5.51
CA HIS A 183 -3.54 -23.38 -5.13
C HIS A 183 -3.97 -23.94 -3.78
N SER A 184 -3.64 -25.20 -3.52
CA SER A 184 -3.90 -25.84 -2.23
C SER A 184 -3.21 -25.08 -1.10
N LEU A 185 -1.93 -24.75 -1.31
CA LEU A 185 -1.13 -23.98 -0.35
C LEU A 185 -1.67 -22.56 -0.15
N THR A 186 -1.99 -21.84 -1.23
CA THR A 186 -2.45 -20.46 -1.15
C THR A 186 -3.85 -20.35 -0.55
N THR A 187 -4.73 -21.31 -0.82
CA THR A 187 -6.07 -21.40 -0.21
C THR A 187 -5.96 -21.63 1.29
N LEU A 188 -5.09 -22.56 1.71
CA LEU A 188 -4.82 -22.83 3.12
C LEU A 188 -4.25 -21.59 3.82
N LEU A 189 -3.29 -20.89 3.19
CA LEU A 189 -2.72 -19.65 3.71
C LEU A 189 -3.78 -18.55 3.83
N ALA A 190 -4.61 -18.35 2.80
CA ALA A 190 -5.69 -17.35 2.80
C ALA A 190 -6.73 -17.61 3.89
N GLY A 191 -7.15 -18.87 4.04
CA GLY A 191 -8.03 -19.30 5.13
C GLY A 191 -7.40 -19.03 6.50
N THR A 192 -6.12 -19.39 6.66
CA THR A 192 -5.37 -19.16 7.91
C THR A 192 -5.30 -17.68 8.26
N ILE A 193 -5.05 -16.81 7.27
CA ILE A 193 -5.05 -15.35 7.46
C ILE A 193 -6.42 -14.86 7.92
N TYR A 194 -7.47 -15.28 7.22
CA TYR A 194 -8.83 -14.85 7.51
C TYR A 194 -9.21 -15.18 8.96
N MET A 195 -9.00 -16.44 9.36
CA MET A 195 -9.31 -16.91 10.71
C MET A 195 -8.40 -16.30 11.77
N CYS A 196 -7.08 -16.25 11.55
CA CYS A 196 -6.11 -15.69 12.52
C CYS A 196 -6.50 -14.28 12.96
N VAL A 197 -6.82 -13.41 11.99
CA VAL A 197 -7.07 -11.99 12.23
C VAL A 197 -8.36 -11.80 13.02
N ASP A 198 -9.44 -12.49 12.65
CA ASP A 198 -10.74 -12.35 13.32
C ASP A 198 -10.71 -12.95 14.72
N ILE A 199 -10.10 -14.12 14.89
CA ILE A 199 -9.99 -14.75 16.20
C ILE A 199 -9.11 -13.89 17.12
N PHE A 200 -8.06 -13.23 16.62
CA PHE A 200 -7.27 -12.29 17.42
C PHE A 200 -8.12 -11.11 17.92
N LEU A 201 -8.99 -10.56 17.08
CA LEU A 201 -9.93 -9.53 17.51
C LEU A 201 -10.84 -10.05 18.63
N VAL A 202 -11.41 -11.24 18.48
CA VAL A 202 -12.25 -11.89 19.51
C VAL A 202 -11.47 -12.06 20.83
N LEU A 203 -10.22 -12.50 20.78
CA LEU A 203 -9.36 -12.61 21.97
C LEU A 203 -9.19 -11.25 22.67
N THR A 204 -8.93 -10.19 21.91
CA THR A 204 -8.75 -8.85 22.50
C THR A 204 -10.03 -8.34 23.16
N VAL A 205 -11.19 -8.55 22.53
CA VAL A 205 -12.50 -8.19 23.10
C VAL A 205 -12.76 -8.97 24.39
N LEU A 206 -12.56 -10.29 24.39
CA LEU A 206 -12.75 -11.11 25.58
C LEU A 206 -11.79 -10.75 26.72
N HIS A 207 -10.55 -10.37 26.41
CA HIS A 207 -9.58 -9.87 27.39
C HIS A 207 -10.03 -8.54 28.01
N ILE A 208 -10.49 -7.58 27.19
CA ILE A 208 -11.04 -6.30 27.67
C ILE A 208 -12.28 -6.54 28.54
N CYS A 209 -13.20 -7.41 28.12
CA CYS A 209 -14.37 -7.77 28.92
C CYS A 209 -13.98 -8.36 30.29
N GLY A 210 -12.95 -9.19 30.35
CA GLY A 210 -12.40 -9.71 31.61
C GLY A 210 -11.80 -8.61 32.49
N GLN A 211 -11.09 -7.65 31.90
CA GLN A 211 -10.55 -6.49 32.63
C GLN A 211 -11.66 -5.58 33.19
N LEU A 212 -12.70 -5.32 32.41
CA LEU A 212 -13.85 -4.52 32.86
C LEU A 212 -14.61 -5.20 34.00
N GLU A 213 -14.74 -6.53 33.95
CA GLU A 213 -15.36 -7.32 35.01
C GLU A 213 -14.54 -7.27 36.32
N ASN A 214 -13.22 -7.38 36.22
CA ASN A 214 -12.30 -7.22 37.35
C ASN A 214 -12.31 -5.79 37.90
N PHE A 215 -12.35 -4.78 37.02
CA PHE A 215 -12.48 -3.39 37.41
C PHE A 215 -13.77 -3.12 38.17
N ARG A 216 -14.91 -3.62 37.66
CA ARG A 216 -16.21 -3.54 38.35
C ARG A 216 -16.15 -4.18 39.74
N TYR A 217 -15.50 -5.33 39.86
CA TYR A 217 -15.32 -6.02 41.14
C TYR A 217 -14.51 -5.17 42.14
N ARG A 218 -13.42 -4.52 41.70
CA ARG A 218 -12.62 -3.62 42.55
C ARG A 218 -13.41 -2.38 42.99
N LEU A 219 -14.23 -1.83 42.10
CA LEU A 219 -15.06 -0.65 42.38
C LEU A 219 -16.16 -0.95 43.40
N ILE A 220 -16.85 -2.09 43.26
CA ILE A 220 -17.91 -2.51 44.19
C ILE A 220 -17.32 -2.77 45.58
N ASN A 221 -16.11 -3.35 45.66
CA ASN A 221 -15.47 -3.67 46.94
C ASN A 221 -14.56 -2.56 47.46
N LEU A 222 -14.58 -1.36 46.85
CA LEU A 222 -13.71 -0.24 47.22
C LEU A 222 -13.86 0.15 48.71
N ILE A 223 -15.09 0.10 49.23
CA ILE A 223 -15.44 0.44 50.61
C ILE A 223 -15.01 -0.67 51.60
N SER A 224 -14.84 -1.91 51.13
CA SER A 224 -14.47 -3.06 51.95
C SER A 224 -12.96 -3.15 52.22
N TYR A 225 -12.12 -2.31 51.59
CA TYR A 225 -10.68 -2.32 51.80
C TYR A 225 -10.28 -1.56 53.08
N LYS A 226 -9.60 -2.24 54.02
CA LYS A 226 -9.08 -1.66 55.28
C LYS A 226 -8.18 -0.42 55.12
N ASN A 227 -7.65 -0.14 53.92
CA ASN A 227 -6.70 0.95 53.64
C ASN A 227 -7.25 2.01 52.67
N TYR A 228 -8.49 2.46 52.88
CA TYR A 228 -9.20 3.46 52.07
C TYR A 228 -8.35 4.71 51.74
N ASN A 229 -7.72 5.34 52.74
CA ASN A 229 -6.93 6.56 52.55
C ASN A 229 -5.67 6.34 51.70
N LYS A 230 -5.06 5.15 51.75
CA LYS A 230 -3.90 4.80 50.92
C LYS A 230 -4.34 4.61 49.46
N VAL A 231 -5.49 3.98 49.24
CA VAL A 231 -6.09 3.78 47.91
C VAL A 231 -6.55 5.11 47.30
N LEU A 232 -7.15 6.00 48.08
CA LEU A 232 -7.54 7.34 47.65
C LEU A 232 -6.34 8.23 47.33
N ASN A 233 -5.26 8.16 48.12
CA ASN A 233 -4.04 8.93 47.88
C ASN A 233 -3.27 8.40 46.65
N ASP A 234 -3.32 7.09 46.39
CA ASP A 234 -2.84 6.52 45.11
C ASP A 234 -3.71 7.00 43.93
N ILE A 235 -5.03 7.15 44.09
CA ILE A 235 -5.92 7.73 43.06
C ILE A 235 -5.56 9.19 42.77
N VAL A 236 -5.34 10.02 43.79
CA VAL A 236 -4.95 11.44 43.63
C VAL A 236 -3.54 11.58 43.02
N ARG A 237 -2.58 10.76 43.44
CA ARG A 237 -1.23 10.69 42.84
C ARG A 237 -1.28 10.22 41.39
N THR A 238 -2.20 9.31 41.06
CA THR A 238 -2.50 8.88 39.69
C THR A 238 -3.12 10.01 38.88
N HIS A 239 -3.96 10.85 39.48
CA HIS A 239 -4.57 12.04 38.87
C HIS A 239 -3.55 13.16 38.56
N LEU A 240 -2.58 13.41 39.44
CA LEU A 240 -1.48 14.36 39.18
C LEU A 240 -0.46 13.80 38.17
N ARG A 241 -0.20 12.49 38.19
CA ARG A 241 0.51 11.80 37.11
C ARG A 241 -0.25 11.92 35.79
N LEU A 242 -1.59 11.83 35.79
CA LEU A 242 -2.47 11.99 34.62
C LEU A 242 -2.39 13.38 33.99
N ILE A 243 -2.14 14.46 34.76
CA ILE A 243 -1.93 15.82 34.22
C ILE A 243 -0.57 15.98 33.53
N ARG A 244 0.52 15.47 34.13
CA ARG A 244 1.83 15.37 33.45
C ARG A 244 1.77 14.41 32.27
N TYR A 245 0.99 13.34 32.40
CA TYR A 245 0.60 12.48 31.29
C TYR A 245 -0.20 13.27 30.27
N LEU A 246 -1.07 14.20 30.61
CA LEU A 246 -1.90 14.96 29.65
C LEU A 246 -1.03 15.85 28.75
N ILE A 247 0.01 16.46 29.32
CA ILE A 247 1.02 17.23 28.56
C ILE A 247 1.87 16.30 27.71
N ALA A 248 2.35 15.19 28.27
CA ALA A 248 3.06 14.17 27.50
C ALA A 248 2.15 13.56 26.43
N VAL A 249 0.87 13.35 26.71
CA VAL A 249 -0.17 12.81 25.84
C VAL A 249 -0.45 13.79 24.72
N ASN A 250 -0.47 15.10 24.96
CA ASN A 250 -0.58 16.09 23.89
C ASN A 250 0.66 16.07 22.98
N PHE A 251 1.86 15.94 23.54
CA PHE A 251 3.08 15.75 22.74
C PHE A 251 3.05 14.42 21.94
N TYR A 252 2.68 13.32 22.58
CA TYR A 252 2.50 12.01 21.95
C TYR A 252 1.38 12.01 20.91
N LYS A 253 0.29 12.75 21.14
CA LYS A 253 -0.84 12.93 20.22
C LYS A 253 -0.39 13.70 18.98
N ASN A 254 0.37 14.77 19.15
CA ASN A 254 0.96 15.51 18.03
C ASN A 254 1.90 14.62 17.20
N LEU A 255 2.72 13.81 17.86
CA LEU A 255 3.59 12.84 17.18
C LEU A 255 2.78 11.73 16.49
N LEU A 256 1.68 11.29 17.10
CA LEU A 256 0.76 10.31 16.53
C LEU A 256 0.04 10.88 15.30
N ASP A 257 -0.36 12.15 15.35
CA ASP A 257 -0.98 12.87 14.24
C ASP A 257 0.02 13.05 13.08
N PHE A 258 1.28 13.39 13.39
CA PHE A 258 2.36 13.43 12.39
C PHE A 258 2.57 12.07 11.74
N MET A 259 2.69 11.02 12.55
CA MET A 259 2.78 9.65 12.07
C MET A 259 1.56 9.31 11.22
N TRP A 260 0.35 9.66 11.64
CA TRP A 260 -0.86 9.45 10.87
C TRP A 260 -0.86 10.20 9.54
N ALA A 261 -0.36 11.44 9.49
CA ALA A 261 -0.25 12.24 8.28
C ALA A 261 0.75 11.63 7.28
N VAL A 262 1.92 11.21 7.75
CA VAL A 262 3.05 10.84 6.89
C VAL A 262 3.14 9.34 6.61
N ASN A 263 2.65 8.46 7.49
CA ASN A 263 2.92 7.01 7.43
C ASN A 263 2.53 6.34 6.10
N LEU A 264 1.46 6.79 5.45
CA LEU A 264 1.04 6.21 4.17
C LEU A 264 1.98 6.61 3.02
N HIS A 265 2.45 7.86 3.00
CA HIS A 265 3.48 8.31 2.07
C HIS A 265 4.81 7.61 2.35
N ARG A 266 5.17 7.49 3.63
CA ARG A 266 6.33 6.74 4.11
C ARG A 266 6.32 5.30 3.63
N PHE A 267 5.18 4.62 3.68
CA PHE A 267 5.06 3.25 3.22
C PHE A 267 5.45 3.11 1.75
N GLY A 268 4.95 3.97 0.85
CA GLY A 268 5.33 3.96 -0.57
C GLY A 268 6.83 4.14 -0.78
N PHE A 269 7.43 5.12 -0.09
CA PHE A 269 8.87 5.36 -0.14
C PHE A 269 9.71 4.22 0.48
N GLU A 270 9.24 3.58 1.56
CA GLU A 270 9.93 2.45 2.19
C GLU A 270 9.91 1.21 1.27
N MET A 271 8.80 0.94 0.59
CA MET A 271 8.70 -0.13 -0.40
C MET A 271 9.72 0.05 -1.54
N MET A 272 10.00 1.29 -1.93
CA MET A 272 10.96 1.62 -3.01
C MET A 272 12.41 1.81 -2.52
N GLY A 273 12.66 1.69 -1.21
CA GLY A 273 13.98 1.94 -0.61
C GLY A 273 14.41 3.42 -0.60
N LEU A 274 13.47 4.34 -0.84
CA LEU A 274 13.71 5.79 -0.92
C LEU A 274 13.54 6.51 0.43
N TRP A 275 12.84 5.92 1.39
CA TRP A 275 12.55 6.61 2.66
C TRP A 275 13.84 7.01 3.41
N PRO A 276 14.00 8.28 3.80
CA PRO A 276 15.16 8.75 4.52
C PRO A 276 15.15 8.17 5.95
N LYS A 277 16.27 7.58 6.38
CA LYS A 277 16.46 7.09 7.75
C LYS A 277 17.59 7.91 8.39
N SER A 278 17.42 8.29 9.65
CA SER A 278 18.47 9.03 10.36
C SER A 278 19.68 8.12 10.59
N ASN A 279 20.88 8.66 10.34
CA ASN A 279 22.16 7.93 10.45
C ASN A 279 22.52 7.54 11.90
N LYS A 280 21.66 7.79 12.90
CA LYS A 280 21.97 7.53 14.32
C LYS A 280 22.10 6.04 14.66
N SER A 281 21.67 5.12 13.78
CA SER A 281 22.05 3.70 13.88
C SER A 281 23.06 3.36 12.78
N ASN A 282 24.35 3.36 13.11
CA ASN A 282 25.50 3.19 12.21
C ASN A 282 25.59 1.83 11.47
N LYS A 283 24.56 0.99 11.53
CA LYS A 283 24.44 -0.20 10.68
C LYS A 283 23.71 0.19 9.41
N LYS A 284 24.46 0.62 8.37
CA LYS A 284 23.96 0.66 6.99
C LYS A 284 23.25 -0.67 6.73
N ASN A 285 21.94 -0.63 6.53
CA ASN A 285 21.16 -1.84 6.30
C ASN A 285 21.47 -2.32 4.88
N LEU A 286 22.49 -3.19 4.75
CA LEU A 286 22.95 -3.77 3.48
C LEU A 286 21.77 -4.25 2.61
N VAL A 287 20.76 -4.89 3.22
CA VAL A 287 19.53 -5.34 2.56
C VAL A 287 18.79 -4.22 1.84
N SER A 288 18.70 -3.03 2.44
CA SER A 288 18.02 -1.88 1.84
C SER A 288 18.77 -1.33 0.64
N GLU A 289 20.10 -1.41 0.65
CA GLU A 289 20.95 -0.95 -0.45
C GLU A 289 20.96 -1.96 -1.60
N ILE A 290 20.96 -3.27 -1.30
CA ILE A 290 20.73 -4.33 -2.28
C ILE A 290 19.38 -4.16 -2.96
N TRP A 291 18.31 -3.88 -2.19
CA TRP A 291 16.96 -3.68 -2.73
C TRP A 291 16.89 -2.49 -3.70
N VAL A 292 17.54 -1.38 -3.36
CA VAL A 292 17.68 -0.22 -4.27
C VAL A 292 18.41 -0.61 -5.55
N GLY A 293 19.47 -1.41 -5.44
CA GLY A 293 20.18 -1.97 -6.60
C GLY A 293 19.28 -2.83 -7.49
N ILE A 294 18.47 -3.72 -6.91
CA ILE A 294 17.52 -4.56 -7.64
C ILE A 294 16.50 -3.69 -8.40
N ILE A 295 15.89 -2.70 -7.74
CA ILE A 295 14.94 -1.78 -8.38
C ILE A 295 15.60 -1.06 -9.56
N PHE A 296 16.83 -0.58 -9.37
CA PHE A 296 17.58 0.10 -10.42
C PHE A 296 17.84 -0.83 -11.63
N VAL A 297 18.25 -2.07 -11.38
CA VAL A 297 18.47 -3.07 -12.44
C VAL A 297 17.17 -3.37 -13.19
N LEU A 298 16.04 -3.54 -12.49
CA LEU A 298 14.74 -3.76 -13.12
C LEU A 298 14.34 -2.56 -14.00
N LEU A 299 14.44 -1.34 -13.48
CA LEU A 299 14.07 -0.14 -14.25
C LEU A 299 14.94 0.04 -15.50
N VAL A 300 16.26 -0.13 -15.38
CA VAL A 300 17.19 0.14 -16.49
C VAL A 300 17.28 -1.01 -17.47
N PHE A 301 17.64 -2.20 -17.00
CA PHE A 301 17.98 -3.34 -17.87
C PHE A 301 16.77 -4.16 -18.30
N ILE A 302 15.73 -4.23 -17.47
CA ILE A 302 14.52 -5.00 -17.79
C ILE A 302 13.46 -4.13 -18.48
N SER A 303 13.35 -2.83 -18.17
CA SER A 303 12.44 -1.93 -18.89
C SER A 303 13.11 -0.98 -19.88
N ASN A 304 13.89 0.00 -19.44
CA ASN A 304 14.27 1.13 -20.32
C ASN A 304 15.09 0.70 -21.54
N ILE A 305 16.13 -0.11 -21.37
CA ILE A 305 16.99 -0.57 -22.48
C ILE A 305 16.18 -1.39 -23.50
N PRO A 306 15.46 -2.47 -23.12
CA PRO A 306 14.64 -3.23 -24.06
C PRO A 306 13.56 -2.39 -24.75
N MET A 307 12.95 -1.43 -24.07
CA MET A 307 11.95 -0.54 -24.66
C MET A 307 12.55 0.42 -25.68
N MET A 308 13.73 0.99 -25.42
CA MET A 308 14.45 1.81 -26.39
C MET A 308 14.85 1.00 -27.63
N CYS A 309 15.34 -0.24 -27.44
CA CYS A 309 15.60 -1.15 -28.56
C CYS A 309 14.33 -1.45 -29.38
N ALA A 310 13.18 -1.60 -28.72
CA ALA A 310 11.90 -1.81 -29.40
C ALA A 310 11.51 -0.61 -30.27
N VAL A 311 11.69 0.62 -29.76
CA VAL A 311 11.46 1.86 -30.52
C VAL A 311 12.36 1.91 -31.77
N ILE A 312 13.64 1.57 -31.64
CA ILE A 312 14.60 1.56 -32.76
C ILE A 312 14.20 0.51 -33.81
N GLN A 313 13.76 -0.68 -33.37
CA GLN A 313 13.36 -1.75 -34.29
C GLN A 313 12.17 -1.35 -35.17
N VAL A 314 11.23 -0.56 -34.64
CA VAL A 314 10.03 -0.14 -35.36
C VAL A 314 10.15 1.22 -36.02
N TRP A 315 11.37 1.80 -36.10
CA TRP A 315 11.64 3.15 -36.59
C TRP A 315 11.03 3.45 -37.98
N GLY A 316 10.92 2.44 -38.83
CA GLY A 316 10.34 2.57 -40.18
C GLY A 316 8.82 2.84 -40.22
N ASN A 317 8.09 2.71 -39.10
CA ASN A 317 6.66 2.99 -39.04
C ASN A 317 6.31 3.93 -37.89
N MET A 318 5.94 5.17 -38.23
CA MET A 318 5.62 6.23 -37.27
C MET A 318 4.53 5.83 -36.27
N ILE A 319 3.50 5.10 -36.68
CA ILE A 319 2.41 4.68 -35.77
C ILE A 319 2.96 3.76 -34.68
N PHE A 320 3.85 2.82 -35.04
CA PHE A 320 4.47 1.91 -34.07
C PHE A 320 5.51 2.60 -33.20
N VAL A 321 6.28 3.55 -33.74
CA VAL A 321 7.20 4.38 -32.95
C VAL A 321 6.43 5.15 -31.89
N ILE A 322 5.37 5.85 -32.28
CA ILE A 322 4.54 6.65 -31.36
C ILE A 322 3.93 5.77 -30.27
N ASN A 323 3.39 4.60 -30.64
CA ASN A 323 2.80 3.65 -29.71
C ASN A 323 3.82 3.10 -28.69
N ASN A 324 5.06 2.83 -29.09
CA ASN A 324 6.13 2.41 -28.16
C ASN A 324 6.62 3.58 -27.29
N LEU A 325 6.76 4.78 -27.84
CA LEU A 325 7.17 5.98 -27.09
C LEU A 325 6.19 6.33 -25.97
N GLN A 326 4.89 6.14 -26.18
CA GLN A 326 3.85 6.40 -25.17
C GLN A 326 3.99 5.57 -23.89
N THR A 327 4.63 4.41 -23.97
CA THR A 327 4.91 3.56 -22.79
C THR A 327 6.35 3.76 -22.30
N THR A 328 7.30 3.97 -23.21
CA THR A 328 8.72 4.16 -22.90
C THR A 328 8.97 5.45 -22.14
N LEU A 329 8.34 6.56 -22.54
CA LEU A 329 8.55 7.87 -21.92
C LEU A 329 8.13 7.88 -20.43
N PRO A 330 6.93 7.40 -20.02
CA PRO A 330 6.57 7.34 -18.61
C PRO A 330 7.51 6.50 -17.74
N LEU A 331 8.00 5.36 -18.24
CA LEU A 331 8.95 4.50 -17.49
C LEU A 331 10.34 5.16 -17.36
N LEU A 332 10.79 5.86 -18.42
CA LEU A 332 12.00 6.67 -18.36
C LEU A 332 11.87 7.78 -17.29
N ILE A 333 10.73 8.47 -17.25
CA ILE A 333 10.47 9.49 -16.22
C ILE A 333 10.48 8.87 -14.82
N ALA A 334 9.82 7.73 -14.60
CA ALA A 334 9.85 7.05 -13.30
C ALA A 334 11.29 6.76 -12.84
N SER A 335 12.17 6.37 -13.77
CA SER A 335 13.59 6.11 -13.52
C SER A 335 14.37 7.39 -13.19
N VAL A 336 14.11 8.48 -13.90
CA VAL A 336 14.69 9.80 -13.61
C VAL A 336 14.26 10.31 -12.23
N LYS A 337 12.96 10.22 -11.90
CA LYS A 337 12.43 10.58 -10.56
C LYS A 337 13.10 9.78 -9.46
N TYR A 338 13.24 8.47 -9.66
CA TYR A 338 13.93 7.58 -8.73
C TYR A 338 15.37 8.05 -8.46
N ALA A 339 16.13 8.34 -9.53
CA ALA A 339 17.51 8.79 -9.44
C ALA A 339 17.64 10.16 -8.73
N ILE A 340 16.78 11.13 -9.06
CA ILE A 340 16.77 12.46 -8.45
C ILE A 340 16.51 12.36 -6.94
N ILE A 341 15.44 11.68 -6.53
CA ILE A 341 15.07 11.54 -5.12
C ILE A 341 16.15 10.78 -4.34
N ARG A 342 16.75 9.76 -4.95
CA ARG A 342 17.85 9.02 -4.33
C ARG A 342 19.08 9.91 -4.11
N ARG A 343 19.43 10.76 -5.07
CA ARG A 343 20.53 11.75 -4.93
C ARG A 343 20.22 12.79 -3.87
N LYS A 344 18.97 13.26 -3.79
CA LYS A 344 18.49 14.29 -2.85
C LYS A 344 18.02 13.72 -1.50
N LYS A 345 18.38 12.48 -1.15
CA LYS A 345 17.94 11.80 0.08
C LYS A 345 18.26 12.57 1.37
N THR A 346 19.36 13.31 1.41
CA THR A 346 19.75 14.15 2.56
C THR A 346 18.81 15.35 2.72
N VAL A 347 18.46 16.01 1.62
CA VAL A 347 17.49 17.11 1.59
C VAL A 347 16.11 16.60 1.97
N LEU A 348 15.71 15.44 1.46
CA LEU A 348 14.47 14.76 1.82
C LEU A 348 14.39 14.45 3.33
N LEU A 349 15.49 14.01 3.93
CA LEU A 349 15.57 13.81 5.39
C LEU A 349 15.38 15.13 6.14
N SER A 350 15.99 16.21 5.66
CA SER A 350 15.80 17.55 6.24
C SER A 350 14.34 17.97 6.20
N ILE A 351 13.67 17.81 5.05
CA ILE A 351 12.23 18.12 4.89
C ILE A 351 11.38 17.33 5.90
N VAL A 352 11.57 16.00 5.97
CA VAL A 352 10.80 15.16 6.91
C VAL A 352 11.05 15.54 8.36
N ASN A 353 12.30 15.89 8.73
CA ASN A 353 12.64 16.32 10.08
C ASN A 353 12.01 17.67 10.42
N THR A 354 12.07 18.65 9.51
CA THR A 354 11.42 19.95 9.71
C THR A 354 9.92 19.78 9.91
N MET A 355 9.26 18.93 9.10
CA MET A 355 7.85 18.60 9.32
C MET A 355 7.64 17.97 10.70
N ALA A 356 8.44 16.95 11.08
CA ALA A 356 8.29 16.28 12.37
C ALA A 356 8.40 17.25 13.55
N GLU A 357 9.37 18.16 13.49
CA GLU A 357 9.55 19.22 14.46
C GLU A 357 8.38 20.21 14.47
N ASP A 358 7.90 20.63 13.29
CA ASP A 358 6.75 21.51 13.17
C ASP A 358 5.54 20.87 13.85
N TRP A 359 5.27 19.58 13.62
CA TRP A 359 4.20 18.84 14.30
C TRP A 359 4.43 18.71 15.82
N ALA A 360 5.67 18.49 16.26
CA ALA A 360 6.02 18.32 17.68
C ALA A 360 5.87 19.59 18.53
N THR A 361 5.95 20.78 17.93
CA THR A 361 5.75 22.05 18.67
C THR A 361 4.37 22.11 19.34
N CYS A 362 4.33 22.63 20.57
CA CYS A 362 3.08 22.90 21.28
C CYS A 362 2.30 23.99 20.54
N LYS A 363 1.04 23.72 20.22
CA LYS A 363 0.19 24.56 19.37
C LYS A 363 -1.17 24.78 20.01
N LEU A 364 -1.81 25.89 19.64
CA LEU A 364 -3.24 26.09 19.90
C LEU A 364 -4.05 25.05 19.13
N ASP A 365 -5.21 24.65 19.66
CA ASP A 365 -6.07 23.64 19.01
C ASP A 365 -6.41 24.02 17.57
N ARG A 366 -6.68 25.32 17.31
CA ARG A 366 -6.92 25.85 15.97
C ARG A 366 -5.75 25.58 15.01
N GLU A 367 -4.51 25.80 15.44
CA GLU A 367 -3.33 25.60 14.58
C GLU A 367 -3.12 24.13 14.24
N ARG A 368 -3.40 23.25 15.21
CA ARG A 368 -3.38 21.80 15.03
C ARG A 368 -4.48 21.35 14.07
N ASP A 369 -5.69 21.89 14.19
CA ASP A 369 -6.82 21.55 13.32
C ASP A 369 -6.57 21.93 11.86
N VAL A 370 -5.93 23.07 11.60
CA VAL A 370 -5.49 23.46 10.25
C VAL A 370 -4.53 22.42 9.67
N MET A 371 -3.51 22.00 10.44
CA MET A 371 -2.55 20.99 10.00
C MET A 371 -3.21 19.63 9.74
N VAL A 372 -4.12 19.19 10.62
CA VAL A 372 -4.88 17.95 10.46
C VAL A 372 -5.79 18.01 9.23
N LYS A 373 -6.44 19.15 8.97
CA LYS A 373 -7.28 19.38 7.78
C LYS A 373 -6.44 19.24 6.50
N ARG A 374 -5.30 19.92 6.41
CA ARG A 374 -4.39 19.85 5.24
C ARG A 374 -3.85 18.42 5.04
N ALA A 375 -3.45 17.75 6.11
CA ALA A 375 -3.00 16.36 6.06
C ALA A 375 -4.12 15.39 5.62
N ARG A 376 -5.37 15.62 6.04
CA ARG A 376 -6.53 14.83 5.60
C ARG A 376 -6.75 14.97 4.09
N THR A 377 -6.68 16.19 3.56
CA THR A 377 -6.77 16.45 2.12
C THR A 377 -5.64 15.76 1.36
N ALA A 378 -4.39 15.86 1.82
CA ALA A 378 -3.24 15.18 1.20
C ALA A 378 -3.46 13.66 1.14
N ARG A 379 -3.95 13.08 2.23
CA ARG A 379 -4.26 11.65 2.31
C ARG A 379 -5.41 11.23 1.40
N LEU A 380 -6.44 12.07 1.24
CA LEU A 380 -7.55 11.79 0.32
C LEU A 380 -7.05 11.73 -1.13
N ILE A 381 -6.30 12.76 -1.57
CA ILE A 381 -5.69 12.81 -2.90
C ILE A 381 -4.81 11.58 -3.13
N MET A 382 -3.99 11.23 -2.14
CA MET A 382 -3.15 10.04 -2.19
C MET A 382 -3.96 8.74 -2.37
N MET A 383 -5.02 8.54 -1.58
CA MET A 383 -5.83 7.33 -1.66
C MET A 383 -6.48 7.19 -3.04
N ILE A 384 -7.03 8.28 -3.58
CA ILE A 384 -7.61 8.32 -4.93
C ILE A 384 -6.53 7.98 -5.97
N GLY A 385 -5.35 8.61 -5.87
CA GLY A 385 -4.23 8.35 -6.79
C GLY A 385 -3.79 6.88 -6.80
N TYR A 386 -3.61 6.26 -5.63
CA TYR A 386 -3.25 4.84 -5.54
C TYR A 386 -4.35 3.92 -6.09
N VAL A 387 -5.62 4.23 -5.85
CA VAL A 387 -6.73 3.43 -6.42
C VAL A 387 -6.71 3.50 -7.94
N LEU A 388 -6.59 4.69 -8.53
CA LEU A 388 -6.53 4.85 -9.99
C LEU A 388 -5.35 4.10 -10.63
N VAL A 389 -4.19 4.12 -9.98
CA VAL A 389 -2.99 3.44 -10.46
C VAL A 389 -3.12 1.93 -10.35
N MET A 390 -3.66 1.41 -9.25
CA MET A 390 -3.93 -0.01 -9.09
C MET A 390 -4.98 -0.50 -10.10
N MET A 391 -6.03 0.28 -10.35
CA MET A 391 -7.02 -0.03 -11.39
C MET A 391 -6.37 -0.06 -12.77
N THR A 392 -5.53 0.92 -13.12
CA THR A 392 -4.81 0.95 -14.41
C THR A 392 -3.87 -0.24 -14.55
N PHE A 393 -3.11 -0.57 -13.51
CA PHE A 393 -2.22 -1.73 -13.47
C PHE A 393 -2.99 -3.04 -13.67
N LEU A 394 -4.11 -3.21 -12.96
CA LEU A 394 -4.97 -4.39 -13.10
C LEU A 394 -5.53 -4.47 -14.52
N THR A 395 -6.05 -3.38 -15.09
CA THR A 395 -6.57 -3.35 -16.46
C THR A 395 -5.50 -3.75 -17.47
N VAL A 396 -4.29 -3.18 -17.40
CA VAL A 396 -3.18 -3.53 -18.32
C VAL A 396 -2.79 -5.00 -18.18
N THR A 397 -2.69 -5.49 -16.95
CA THR A 397 -2.32 -6.89 -16.69
C THR A 397 -3.40 -7.83 -17.18
N ILE A 398 -4.66 -7.65 -16.75
CA ILE A 398 -5.82 -8.46 -17.11
C ILE A 398 -6.07 -8.44 -18.63
N LEU A 399 -5.91 -7.30 -19.31
CA LEU A 399 -6.15 -7.27 -20.75
C LEU A 399 -5.04 -8.02 -21.51
N SER A 400 -3.79 -7.89 -21.06
CA SER A 400 -2.66 -8.69 -21.56
C SER A 400 -2.88 -10.19 -21.31
N CYS A 401 -3.51 -10.53 -20.17
CA CYS A 401 -3.86 -11.89 -19.81
C CYS A 401 -4.79 -12.55 -20.84
N PHE A 402 -5.80 -11.83 -21.33
CA PHE A 402 -6.74 -12.32 -22.34
C PHE A 402 -6.21 -12.24 -23.78
N GLY A 403 -4.94 -11.88 -23.94
CA GLY A 403 -4.32 -11.65 -25.24
C GLY A 403 -4.98 -10.51 -26.02
N ILE A 404 -5.63 -9.57 -25.33
CA ILE A 404 -6.20 -8.37 -25.93
C ILE A 404 -5.14 -7.26 -25.80
N GLN A 405 -4.54 -6.88 -26.92
CA GLN A 405 -3.49 -5.88 -26.93
C GLN A 405 -4.07 -4.46 -26.98
N ILE A 406 -3.68 -3.63 -26.00
CA ILE A 406 -4.05 -2.21 -25.93
C ILE A 406 -3.18 -1.37 -26.88
N THR A 407 -2.01 -1.87 -27.24
CA THR A 407 -1.01 -1.20 -28.09
C THR A 407 -1.11 -1.65 -29.54
N TYR A 408 -0.89 -0.73 -30.48
CA TYR A 408 -0.95 -0.98 -31.92
C TYR A 408 0.09 -2.04 -32.37
N VAL A 409 -0.39 -2.98 -33.20
CA VAL A 409 0.27 -4.21 -33.63
C VAL A 409 1.62 -3.96 -34.29
N THR A 410 2.74 -4.44 -33.72
CA THR A 410 3.94 -4.71 -34.52
C THR A 410 3.63 -5.84 -35.51
N ASN A 411 3.84 -5.63 -36.81
CA ASN A 411 3.69 -6.64 -37.88
C ASN A 411 4.37 -7.98 -37.53
N SER A 412 3.64 -8.87 -36.87
CA SER A 412 4.07 -10.24 -36.56
C SER A 412 2.81 -11.07 -36.45
N THR A 413 2.41 -11.63 -37.58
CA THR A 413 1.18 -12.38 -37.85
C THR A 413 1.04 -13.69 -37.06
N ASP A 414 1.87 -13.94 -36.04
CA ASP A 414 2.00 -15.26 -35.40
C ASP A 414 2.26 -15.23 -33.87
N ARG A 415 1.87 -14.16 -33.16
CA ARG A 415 1.97 -14.11 -31.69
C ARG A 415 0.64 -14.40 -31.01
N ARG A 416 0.51 -15.60 -30.41
CA ARG A 416 -0.64 -16.00 -29.56
C ARG A 416 -0.55 -15.52 -28.10
N LYS A 417 0.55 -14.89 -27.68
CA LYS A 417 0.81 -14.47 -26.28
C LYS A 417 1.32 -13.03 -26.21
N PHE A 418 0.72 -12.20 -25.36
CA PHE A 418 1.02 -10.76 -25.25
C PHE A 418 1.63 -10.40 -23.89
N LEU A 419 2.64 -9.51 -23.91
CA LEU A 419 3.33 -9.04 -22.71
C LEU A 419 2.78 -7.67 -22.25
N PRO A 420 2.80 -7.38 -20.94
CA PRO A 420 2.36 -6.09 -20.39
C PRO A 420 3.20 -4.88 -20.85
N LEU A 421 4.48 -5.10 -21.19
CA LEU A 421 5.40 -4.09 -21.73
C LEU A 421 5.74 -4.42 -23.19
N ALA A 422 5.66 -3.42 -24.07
CA ALA A 422 6.21 -3.51 -25.41
C ALA A 422 7.74 -3.35 -25.33
N THR A 423 8.44 -4.47 -25.38
CA THR A 423 9.91 -4.56 -25.18
C THR A 423 10.55 -5.37 -26.29
N TYR A 424 11.82 -5.11 -26.55
CA TYR A 424 12.63 -5.94 -27.42
C TYR A 424 12.97 -7.25 -26.71
N ASN A 425 12.69 -8.36 -27.38
CA ASN A 425 12.89 -9.69 -26.82
C ASN A 425 14.28 -10.20 -27.18
N PHE A 426 15.21 -10.24 -26.23
CA PHE A 426 16.57 -10.77 -26.44
C PHE A 426 16.62 -12.31 -26.57
N TYR A 427 15.52 -12.99 -26.26
CA TYR A 427 15.39 -14.44 -26.32
C TYR A 427 13.98 -14.82 -26.78
N ASP A 428 13.79 -16.08 -27.18
CA ASP A 428 12.49 -16.59 -27.62
C ASP A 428 11.51 -16.66 -26.44
N ILE A 429 10.51 -15.77 -26.43
CA ILE A 429 9.54 -15.68 -25.34
C ILE A 429 8.35 -16.61 -25.58
N ASN A 430 8.20 -17.20 -26.76
CA ASN A 430 7.02 -18.01 -27.07
C ASN A 430 7.03 -19.37 -26.35
N LYS A 431 8.21 -19.83 -25.87
CA LYS A 431 8.40 -21.09 -25.15
C LYS A 431 7.99 -20.96 -23.68
N SER A 432 7.30 -21.96 -23.17
CA SER A 432 7.06 -22.11 -21.72
C SER A 432 8.29 -22.76 -21.08
N PRO A 433 8.79 -22.31 -19.91
CA PRO A 433 8.22 -21.33 -18.98
C PRO A 433 8.72 -19.87 -19.19
N GLN A 434 9.39 -19.57 -20.30
CA GLN A 434 10.06 -18.29 -20.54
C GLN A 434 9.05 -17.13 -20.66
N PHE A 435 7.90 -17.36 -21.30
CA PHE A 435 6.81 -16.40 -21.35
C PHE A 435 6.33 -16.00 -19.95
N GLU A 436 6.04 -16.98 -19.12
CA GLU A 436 5.42 -16.83 -17.80
C GLU A 436 6.36 -16.06 -16.86
N LEU A 437 7.66 -16.38 -16.91
CA LEU A 437 8.69 -15.67 -16.16
C LEU A 437 8.82 -14.20 -16.62
N THR A 438 8.83 -13.96 -17.93
CA THR A 438 8.91 -12.61 -18.50
C THR A 438 7.69 -11.78 -18.10
N PHE A 439 6.50 -12.37 -18.23
CA PHE A 439 5.24 -11.73 -17.86
C PHE A 439 5.24 -11.30 -16.39
N PHE A 440 5.69 -12.19 -15.49
CA PHE A 440 5.82 -11.89 -14.07
C PHE A 440 6.81 -10.75 -13.82
N ILE A 441 8.01 -10.81 -14.41
CA ILE A 441 9.04 -9.78 -14.27
C ILE A 441 8.56 -8.42 -14.79
N HIS A 442 7.89 -8.38 -15.95
CA HIS A 442 7.32 -7.14 -16.50
C HIS A 442 6.21 -6.57 -15.60
N SER A 443 5.33 -7.43 -15.07
CA SER A 443 4.26 -7.01 -14.16
C SER A 443 4.82 -6.40 -12.87
N VAL A 444 5.84 -7.04 -12.28
CA VAL A 444 6.55 -6.51 -11.10
C VAL A 444 7.23 -5.18 -11.43
N THR A 445 7.88 -5.08 -12.59
CA THR A 445 8.58 -3.86 -13.02
C THR A 445 7.61 -2.70 -13.24
N ILE A 446 6.46 -2.93 -13.88
CA ILE A 446 5.40 -1.91 -14.04
C ILE A 446 4.86 -1.47 -12.67
N LEU A 447 4.58 -2.42 -11.77
CA LEU A 447 4.04 -2.11 -10.45
C LEU A 447 5.02 -1.25 -9.64
N LEU A 448 6.32 -1.58 -9.69
CA LEU A 448 7.37 -0.77 -9.05
C LEU A 448 7.48 0.61 -9.70
N ALA A 449 7.57 0.69 -11.02
CA ALA A 449 7.72 1.96 -11.74
C ALA A 449 6.55 2.92 -11.50
N THR A 450 5.31 2.42 -11.59
CA THR A 450 4.10 3.22 -11.33
C THR A 450 4.01 3.65 -9.87
N THR A 451 4.38 2.78 -8.92
CA THR A 451 4.44 3.12 -7.49
C THR A 451 5.50 4.19 -7.20
N ILE A 452 6.68 4.11 -7.82
CA ILE A 452 7.74 5.13 -7.70
C ILE A 452 7.22 6.48 -8.19
N TYR A 453 6.69 6.48 -9.41
CA TYR A 453 6.18 7.69 -10.05
C TYR A 453 5.17 8.40 -9.15
N MET A 454 4.14 7.66 -8.70
CA MET A 454 3.07 8.20 -7.87
C MET A 454 3.51 8.59 -6.47
N SER A 455 4.38 7.79 -5.84
CA SER A 455 4.85 8.09 -4.48
C SER A 455 5.54 9.44 -4.43
N VAL A 456 6.44 9.71 -5.39
CA VAL A 456 7.20 10.96 -5.46
C VAL A 456 6.29 12.18 -5.61
N ASP A 457 5.25 12.06 -6.43
CA ASP A 457 4.32 13.15 -6.77
C ASP A 457 3.37 13.44 -5.63
N ILE A 458 2.78 12.39 -5.06
CA ILE A 458 1.87 12.51 -3.94
C ILE A 458 2.61 13.00 -2.68
N PHE A 459 3.91 12.70 -2.53
CA PHE A 459 4.72 13.26 -1.45
C PHE A 459 4.97 14.77 -1.62
N LEU A 460 5.15 15.26 -2.85
CA LEU A 460 5.20 16.71 -3.10
C LEU A 460 3.92 17.40 -2.64
N ILE A 461 2.76 16.84 -3.00
CA ILE A 461 1.46 17.38 -2.61
C ILE A 461 1.31 17.46 -1.09
N LEU A 462 1.77 16.42 -0.37
CA LEU A 462 1.80 16.44 1.11
C LEU A 462 2.65 17.60 1.64
N ILE A 463 3.86 17.78 1.10
CA ILE A 463 4.77 18.84 1.54
C ILE A 463 4.15 20.23 1.28
N ILE A 464 3.60 20.44 0.09
CA ILE A 464 2.94 21.70 -0.27
C ILE A 464 1.77 21.99 0.67
N LEU A 465 0.89 21.03 0.89
CA LEU A 465 -0.24 21.20 1.81
C LEU A 465 0.21 21.45 3.26
N HIS A 466 1.33 20.85 3.68
CA HIS A 466 1.94 21.17 4.98
C HIS A 466 2.40 22.62 5.06
N ILE A 467 3.09 23.13 4.03
CA ILE A 467 3.51 24.54 3.96
C ILE A 467 2.31 25.47 3.99
N CYS A 468 1.30 25.21 3.17
CA CYS A 468 0.08 26.02 3.16
C CYS A 468 -0.56 26.08 4.57
N GLY A 469 -0.55 24.96 5.30
CA GLY A 469 -1.00 24.93 6.70
C GLY A 469 -0.10 25.72 7.65
N GLN A 470 1.22 25.67 7.47
CA GLN A 470 2.15 26.48 8.28
C GLN A 470 2.01 27.98 8.00
N LEU A 471 1.85 28.39 6.74
CA LEU A 471 1.62 29.78 6.35
C LEU A 471 0.30 30.31 6.92
N GLU A 472 -0.76 29.49 6.91
CA GLU A 472 -2.05 29.84 7.50
C GLU A 472 -1.95 30.05 9.02
N ASN A 473 -1.21 29.16 9.72
CA ASN A 473 -0.93 29.29 11.15
C ASN A 473 -0.03 30.50 11.45
N PHE A 474 0.98 30.74 10.61
CA PHE A 474 1.85 31.91 10.70
C PHE A 474 1.05 33.21 10.59
N ARG A 475 0.15 33.32 9.61
CA ARG A 475 -0.76 34.46 9.45
C ARG A 475 -1.61 34.69 10.69
N PHE A 476 -2.17 33.62 11.25
CA PHE A 476 -2.97 33.70 12.47
C PHE A 476 -2.17 34.25 13.66
N ARG A 477 -0.92 33.80 13.84
CA ARG A 477 -0.02 34.34 14.87
C ARG A 477 0.31 35.81 14.64
N LEU A 478 0.51 36.21 13.39
CA LEU A 478 0.81 37.60 13.02
C LEU A 478 -0.35 38.53 13.37
N ILE A 479 -1.60 38.15 13.04
CA ILE A 479 -2.79 38.96 13.36
C ILE A 479 -2.95 39.14 14.87
N ASN A 480 -2.73 38.08 15.66
CA ASN A 480 -2.86 38.13 17.12
C ASN A 480 -1.68 38.83 17.83
N LEU A 481 -0.60 39.14 17.11
CA LEU A 481 0.57 39.80 17.67
C LEU A 481 0.23 41.18 18.25
N ILE A 482 -0.71 41.90 17.61
CA ILE A 482 -1.11 43.28 17.98
C ILE A 482 -1.67 43.35 19.41
N SER A 483 -2.26 42.25 19.90
CA SER A 483 -2.87 42.19 21.25
C SER A 483 -1.93 41.64 22.33
N CYS A 484 -0.66 41.35 22.00
CA CYS A 484 0.27 40.69 22.93
C CYS A 484 1.07 41.67 23.78
N LYS A 485 0.97 41.56 25.11
CA LYS A 485 1.79 42.35 26.07
C LYS A 485 3.31 42.16 25.91
N ASN A 486 3.75 41.00 25.41
CA ASN A 486 5.16 40.64 25.20
C ASN A 486 5.58 40.72 23.72
N PHE A 487 5.27 41.83 23.06
CA PHE A 487 5.40 42.02 21.59
C PHE A 487 6.77 41.56 21.03
N ASN A 488 7.88 42.09 21.55
CA ASN A 488 9.23 41.81 21.03
C ASN A 488 9.58 40.30 21.04
N LYS A 489 9.21 39.58 22.11
CA LYS A 489 9.48 38.14 22.23
C LYS A 489 8.64 37.33 21.25
N VAL A 490 7.37 37.70 21.08
CA VAL A 490 6.46 37.01 20.15
C VAL A 490 6.85 37.31 18.70
N LEU A 491 7.21 38.55 18.38
CA LEU A 491 7.71 38.94 17.06
C LEU A 491 8.98 38.18 16.68
N ASN A 492 9.96 38.07 17.59
CA ASN A 492 11.18 37.32 17.32
C ASN A 492 10.90 35.83 17.00
N ASN A 493 9.97 35.20 17.75
CA ASN A 493 9.53 33.82 17.46
C ASN A 493 8.84 33.70 16.09
N ILE A 494 8.03 34.69 15.71
CA ILE A 494 7.34 34.73 14.41
C ILE A 494 8.37 34.86 13.27
N VAL A 495 9.33 35.77 13.38
CA VAL A 495 10.41 35.95 12.39
C VAL A 495 11.26 34.69 12.25
N ALA A 496 11.64 34.06 13.37
CA ALA A 496 12.38 32.80 13.34
C ALA A 496 11.59 31.67 12.65
N THR A 497 10.28 31.60 12.87
CA THR A 497 9.38 30.63 12.19
C THR A 497 9.30 30.92 10.69
N HIS A 498 9.20 32.19 10.29
CA HIS A 498 9.17 32.59 8.88
C HIS A 498 10.47 32.23 8.14
N LEU A 499 11.63 32.55 8.72
CA LEU A 499 12.94 32.21 8.15
C LEU A 499 13.13 30.69 8.00
N ARG A 500 12.61 29.90 8.95
CA ARG A 500 12.60 28.44 8.86
C ARG A 500 11.71 27.93 7.73
N LEU A 501 10.55 28.55 7.50
CA LEU A 501 9.65 28.23 6.39
C LEU A 501 10.28 28.54 5.04
N ILE A 502 10.99 29.67 4.90
CA ILE A 502 11.73 30.00 3.67
C ILE A 502 12.75 28.90 3.36
N ARG A 503 13.62 28.55 4.33
CA ARG A 503 14.59 27.46 4.15
C ARG A 503 13.95 26.12 3.80
N PHE A 504 12.72 25.87 4.27
CA PHE A 504 11.97 24.67 3.95
C PHE A 504 11.51 24.69 2.48
N VAL A 505 11.02 25.83 2.00
CA VAL A 505 10.65 26.04 0.58
C VAL A 505 11.88 25.90 -0.33
N ASP A 506 13.03 26.48 0.03
CA ASP A 506 14.27 26.36 -0.75
C ASP A 506 14.71 24.89 -0.92
N ASN A 507 14.53 24.07 0.12
CA ASN A 507 14.83 22.64 0.07
C ASN A 507 13.89 21.89 -0.90
N ILE A 508 12.63 22.30 -0.99
CA ILE A 508 11.66 21.71 -1.92
C ILE A 508 12.01 22.13 -3.35
N GLU A 509 12.24 23.41 -3.57
CA GLU A 509 12.63 23.97 -4.86
C GLU A 509 13.88 23.25 -5.40
N SER A 510 14.93 23.16 -4.59
CA SER A 510 16.18 22.48 -4.98
C SER A 510 16.04 20.97 -5.25
N THR A 511 14.91 20.36 -4.84
CA THR A 511 14.61 18.94 -5.05
C THR A 511 13.66 18.73 -6.24
N TYR A 512 12.65 19.58 -6.39
CA TYR A 512 11.52 19.37 -7.29
C TYR A 512 11.56 20.22 -8.56
N SER A 513 12.26 21.37 -8.61
CA SER A 513 12.21 22.28 -9.77
C SER A 513 12.62 21.62 -11.09
N LEU A 514 13.76 20.92 -11.12
CA LEU A 514 14.19 20.17 -12.30
C LEU A 514 13.19 19.09 -12.70
N MET A 515 12.61 18.39 -11.72
CA MET A 515 11.67 17.30 -11.98
C MET A 515 10.35 17.82 -12.54
N MET A 516 9.88 18.96 -12.05
CA MET A 516 8.69 19.64 -12.56
C MET A 516 8.89 20.11 -13.99
N LEU A 517 10.06 20.70 -14.30
CA LEU A 517 10.41 21.12 -15.66
C LEU A 517 10.38 19.94 -16.65
N VAL A 518 11.07 18.85 -16.31
CA VAL A 518 11.07 17.61 -17.12
C VAL A 518 9.65 17.08 -17.31
N LEU A 519 8.80 17.19 -16.28
CA LEU A 519 7.44 16.70 -16.33
C LEU A 519 6.52 17.52 -17.24
N VAL A 520 6.70 18.84 -17.32
CA VAL A 520 5.94 19.70 -18.25
C VAL A 520 6.24 19.31 -19.70
N PHE A 521 7.52 19.12 -20.04
CA PHE A 521 7.90 18.63 -21.37
C PHE A 521 7.35 17.23 -21.63
N HIS A 522 7.42 16.34 -20.65
CA HIS A 522 6.86 15.00 -20.75
C HIS A 522 5.34 15.03 -21.03
N PHE A 523 4.60 15.85 -20.29
CA PHE A 523 3.16 16.04 -20.51
C PHE A 523 2.88 16.50 -21.93
N GLY A 524 3.55 17.56 -22.41
CA GLY A 524 3.35 18.09 -23.76
C GLY A 524 3.60 17.03 -24.84
N ILE A 525 4.74 16.32 -24.76
CA ILE A 525 5.09 15.27 -25.72
C ILE A 525 4.05 14.15 -25.70
N VAL A 526 3.77 13.56 -24.53
CA VAL A 526 2.85 12.41 -24.44
C VAL A 526 1.42 12.80 -24.80
N PHE A 527 0.97 13.99 -24.44
CA PHE A 527 -0.35 14.51 -24.80
C PHE A 527 -0.51 14.61 -26.33
N CYS A 528 0.47 15.21 -27.02
CA CYS A 528 0.46 15.29 -28.49
C CYS A 528 0.49 13.90 -29.14
N LEU A 529 1.37 13.01 -28.68
CA LEU A 529 1.48 11.65 -29.20
C LEU A 529 0.18 10.85 -29.02
N ARG A 530 -0.49 11.00 -27.86
CA ARG A 530 -1.77 10.33 -27.56
C ARG A 530 -2.91 10.92 -28.38
N GLY A 531 -2.96 12.24 -28.52
CA GLY A 531 -3.93 12.95 -29.37
C GLY A 531 -3.85 12.48 -30.82
N PHE A 532 -2.63 12.36 -31.37
CA PHE A 532 -2.42 11.86 -32.73
C PHE A 532 -2.96 10.43 -32.93
N LEU A 533 -2.65 9.50 -32.01
CA LEU A 533 -3.21 8.14 -32.09
C LEU A 533 -4.72 8.12 -31.93
N PHE A 534 -5.27 8.97 -31.04
CA PHE A 534 -6.71 9.08 -30.86
C PHE A 534 -7.43 9.53 -32.14
N THR A 535 -6.85 10.49 -32.88
CA THR A 535 -7.37 10.91 -34.18
C THR A 535 -7.33 9.78 -35.21
N ILE A 536 -6.25 8.99 -35.25
CA ILE A 536 -6.14 7.81 -36.14
C ILE A 536 -7.24 6.79 -35.84
N ILE A 537 -7.51 6.48 -34.56
CA ILE A 537 -8.60 5.56 -34.15
C ILE A 537 -9.95 6.01 -34.76
N PHE A 538 -10.20 7.31 -34.78
CA PHE A 538 -11.49 7.86 -35.17
C PHE A 538 -11.65 8.01 -36.69
N VAL A 539 -10.57 8.38 -37.39
CA VAL A 539 -10.58 8.70 -38.83
C VAL A 539 -10.38 7.47 -39.70
N ASP A 540 -9.46 6.56 -39.34
CA ASP A 540 -9.10 5.40 -40.17
C ASP A 540 -9.76 4.11 -39.67
N ARG A 541 -11.06 3.97 -39.96
CA ARG A 541 -11.86 2.78 -39.57
C ARG A 541 -11.46 1.48 -40.27
N LYS A 542 -10.53 1.49 -41.24
CA LYS A 542 -10.22 0.32 -42.08
C LYS A 542 -9.28 -0.70 -41.44
N ILE A 543 -8.64 -0.38 -40.30
CA ILE A 543 -7.49 -1.16 -39.80
C ILE A 543 -7.84 -2.11 -38.61
N ILE A 544 -8.98 -1.97 -37.94
CA ILE A 544 -9.18 -2.61 -36.62
C ILE A 544 -10.59 -3.25 -36.51
N LYS A 545 -10.68 -4.45 -35.90
CA LYS A 545 -11.97 -5.12 -35.60
C LYS A 545 -12.81 -4.28 -34.61
N ASP A 546 -14.12 -4.16 -34.85
CA ASP A 546 -15.05 -3.25 -34.15
C ASP A 546 -14.97 -3.25 -32.61
N LYS A 547 -14.75 -4.41 -31.97
CA LYS A 547 -14.69 -4.51 -30.49
C LYS A 547 -13.36 -4.02 -29.89
N ALA A 548 -12.24 -4.09 -30.62
CA ALA A 548 -10.94 -3.64 -30.14
C ALA A 548 -10.79 -2.12 -30.23
N ILE A 549 -11.45 -1.50 -31.21
CA ILE A 549 -11.52 -0.03 -31.38
C ILE A 549 -12.09 0.64 -30.14
N ILE A 550 -13.23 0.14 -29.63
CA ILE A 550 -13.92 0.72 -28.48
C ILE A 550 -13.05 0.66 -27.21
N ALA A 551 -12.40 -0.49 -26.97
CA ALA A 551 -11.52 -0.66 -25.82
C ALA A 551 -10.26 0.23 -25.88
N GLN A 552 -9.65 0.35 -27.06
CA GLN A 552 -8.48 1.20 -27.27
C GLN A 552 -8.81 2.69 -27.18
N GLY A 553 -9.97 3.11 -27.72
CA GLY A 553 -10.48 4.47 -27.60
C GLY A 553 -10.77 4.85 -26.15
N TYR A 554 -11.49 3.98 -25.41
CA TYR A 554 -11.76 4.17 -23.98
C TYR A 554 -10.46 4.28 -23.16
N PHE A 555 -9.51 3.39 -23.40
CA PHE A 555 -8.23 3.40 -22.68
C PHE A 555 -7.40 4.65 -22.99
N SER A 556 -7.44 5.13 -24.24
CA SER A 556 -6.77 6.37 -24.65
C SER A 556 -7.38 7.59 -23.95
N ILE A 557 -8.71 7.69 -23.87
CA ILE A 557 -9.42 8.75 -23.14
C ILE A 557 -9.06 8.71 -21.65
N LEU A 558 -9.11 7.51 -21.04
CA LEU A 558 -8.77 7.32 -19.64
C LEU A 558 -7.36 7.82 -19.32
N ILE A 559 -6.38 7.47 -20.14
CA ILE A 559 -4.99 7.93 -19.97
C ILE A 559 -4.85 9.44 -20.14
N ILE A 560 -5.54 10.03 -21.12
CA ILE A 560 -5.51 11.49 -21.32
C ILE A 560 -6.08 12.19 -20.08
N ILE A 561 -7.20 11.72 -19.53
CA ILE A 561 -7.77 12.24 -18.29
C ILE A 561 -6.76 12.11 -17.14
N ILE A 562 -6.08 10.98 -17.00
CA ILE A 562 -5.06 10.78 -15.95
C ILE A 562 -3.90 11.77 -16.11
N LEU A 563 -3.41 11.98 -17.33
CA LEU A 563 -2.34 12.95 -17.64
C LEU A 563 -2.76 14.39 -17.30
N LEU A 564 -3.97 14.78 -17.67
CA LEU A 564 -4.53 16.09 -17.36
C LEU A 564 -4.71 16.28 -15.85
N MET A 565 -5.30 15.30 -15.17
CA MET A 565 -5.49 15.34 -13.71
C MET A 565 -4.16 15.46 -12.96
N ASN A 566 -3.13 14.73 -13.39
CA ASN A 566 -1.81 14.83 -12.78
C ASN A 566 -1.23 16.24 -12.94
N THR A 567 -1.36 16.84 -14.12
CA THR A 567 -0.88 18.20 -14.39
C THR A 567 -1.66 19.25 -13.60
N LEU A 568 -2.99 19.12 -13.53
CA LEU A 568 -3.85 19.99 -12.71
C LEU A 568 -3.48 19.94 -11.22
N LEU A 569 -3.11 18.77 -10.70
CA LEU A 569 -2.66 18.65 -9.31
C LEU A 569 -1.40 19.48 -9.05
N TYR A 570 -0.45 19.52 -9.97
CA TYR A 570 0.74 20.36 -9.83
C TYR A 570 0.44 21.85 -9.92
N CYS A 571 -0.34 22.26 -10.93
CA CYS A 571 -0.71 23.66 -11.11
C CYS A 571 -1.50 24.16 -9.91
N GLY A 572 -2.52 23.42 -9.47
CA GLY A 572 -3.33 23.77 -8.31
C GLY A 572 -2.53 23.76 -7.01
N ALA A 573 -1.52 22.89 -6.87
CA ALA A 573 -0.62 22.93 -5.72
C ALA A 573 0.26 24.20 -5.73
N GLY A 574 0.75 24.64 -6.90
CA GLY A 574 1.50 25.88 -7.05
C GLY A 574 0.65 27.12 -6.75
N GLU A 575 -0.55 27.20 -7.34
CA GLU A 575 -1.51 28.29 -7.09
C GLU A 575 -1.88 28.40 -5.62
N LEU A 576 -2.11 27.26 -4.95
CA LEU A 576 -2.40 27.23 -3.52
C LEU A 576 -1.26 27.84 -2.66
N VAL A 577 0.00 27.64 -3.05
CA VAL A 577 1.13 28.26 -2.33
C VAL A 577 1.14 29.77 -2.55
N THR A 578 1.00 30.21 -3.81
CA THR A 578 0.96 31.64 -4.17
C THR A 578 -0.17 32.38 -3.46
N ASP A 579 -1.35 31.76 -3.37
CA ASP A 579 -2.51 32.29 -2.65
C ASP A 579 -2.26 32.43 -1.15
N GLN A 580 -1.59 31.47 -0.52
CA GLN A 580 -1.28 31.59 0.91
C GLN A 580 -0.26 32.70 1.16
N VAL A 581 0.74 32.87 0.28
CA VAL A 581 1.75 33.94 0.40
C VAL A 581 1.13 35.32 0.16
N SER A 582 0.29 35.50 -0.86
CA SER A 582 -0.39 36.78 -1.11
C SER A 582 -1.30 37.18 0.05
N GLN A 583 -2.02 36.22 0.63
CA GLN A 583 -2.85 36.42 1.81
C GLN A 583 -2.07 36.76 3.08
N THR A 584 -0.78 36.42 3.17
CA THR A 584 0.08 36.85 4.28
C THR A 584 0.60 38.27 4.12
N HIS A 585 0.65 38.81 2.90
CA HIS A 585 1.13 40.17 2.62
C HIS A 585 0.03 41.25 2.66
N ASN A 586 -1.22 40.90 2.32
CA ASN A 586 -2.31 41.87 2.10
C ASN A 586 -3.09 42.33 3.34
N LYS A 587 -2.57 42.15 4.56
CA LYS A 587 -3.14 42.67 5.82
C LYS A 587 -2.03 42.93 6.83
#